data_AF-A0A7S0U615-F1
#
_entry.id   AF-A0A7S0U615-F1
#
_cell.length_a   1.000
_cell.length_b   1.000
_cell.length_c   1.000
_cell.angle_alpha   90.00
_cell.angle_beta   90.00
_cell.angle_gamma   90.00
#
_symmetry.space_group_name_H-M   'P 1'
#
loop_
_entity.id
_entity.type
_entity.pdbx_description
1 polymer ?
#
loop_
_entity_poly.entity_id
_entity_poly.type
_entity_poly.pdbx_seq_one_letter_code
_entity_poly.pdbx_strand_id
1 'polypeptide(L)'
;MSGLRGLVKDRIMAVIKEVEPESGWKVLLVDHTSVRIMSAACRMFDVTEEGVTLVENIEISRQPMPDMEALYFITPTVESVKQLCSDFGREKQGPMYDAAHVYFTSHVSDELLYKIKTTEGLISRLKSLKELNLEFISLESRAFTLELPDAFHHIYSPSAPIGANRKQEMERRIADKLLTLCVTLGQRPAVRYKKPMREGYYDSAQEVAKLVEEGMDSV
;
A
#
# COMPACT_ATOMS: atom_id res chain seq x y z
N MET A 1 8.11 -20.06 -14.33
CA MET A 1 7.35 -19.41 -13.24
C MET A 1 8.14 -18.20 -12.79
N SER A 2 7.59 -17.00 -12.93
CA SER A 2 8.16 -15.79 -12.34
C SER A 2 8.19 -15.95 -10.82
N GLY A 3 9.30 -15.59 -10.18
CA GLY A 3 9.37 -15.54 -8.71
C GLY A 3 8.52 -14.39 -8.17
N LEU A 4 8.40 -14.30 -6.84
CA LEU A 4 7.60 -13.27 -6.17
C LEU A 4 7.95 -11.84 -6.62
N ARG A 5 9.24 -11.52 -6.75
CA ARG A 5 9.70 -10.23 -7.31
C ARG A 5 9.16 -9.96 -8.71
N GLY A 6 9.08 -10.98 -9.56
CA GLY A 6 8.54 -10.86 -10.91
C GLY A 6 7.06 -10.53 -10.91
N LEU A 7 6.27 -11.23 -10.09
CA LEU A 7 4.83 -10.95 -9.95
C LEU A 7 4.56 -9.54 -9.42
N VAL A 8 5.31 -9.10 -8.41
CA VAL A 8 5.22 -7.73 -7.88
C VAL A 8 5.61 -6.71 -8.95
N LYS A 9 6.71 -6.94 -9.68
CA LYS A 9 7.13 -6.09 -10.79
C LYS A 9 6.03 -5.99 -11.84
N ASP A 10 5.51 -7.11 -12.32
CA ASP A 10 4.49 -7.13 -13.37
C ASP A 10 3.24 -6.34 -12.95
N ARG A 11 2.81 -6.45 -11.69
CA ARG A 11 1.66 -5.69 -11.15
C ARG A 11 1.95 -4.19 -11.06
N ILE A 12 3.13 -3.78 -10.59
CA ILE A 12 3.51 -2.35 -10.54
C ILE A 12 3.66 -1.78 -11.96
N MET A 13 4.31 -2.51 -12.86
CA MET A 13 4.49 -2.08 -14.24
C MET A 13 3.16 -1.97 -14.98
N ALA A 14 2.19 -2.86 -14.72
CA ALA A 14 0.85 -2.76 -15.28
C ALA A 14 0.17 -1.44 -14.90
N VAL A 15 0.31 -1.00 -13.66
CA VAL A 15 -0.23 0.29 -13.16
C VAL A 15 0.44 1.47 -13.84
N ILE A 16 1.77 1.45 -13.93
CA ILE A 16 2.52 2.54 -14.58
C ILE A 16 2.13 2.64 -16.07
N LYS A 17 1.95 1.50 -16.74
CA LYS A 17 1.52 1.42 -18.14
C LYS A 17 0.09 1.85 -18.36
N GLU A 18 -0.80 1.55 -17.42
CA GLU A 18 -2.22 1.93 -17.52
C GLU A 18 -2.39 3.46 -17.54
N VAL A 19 -1.52 4.17 -16.83
CA VAL A 19 -1.56 5.63 -16.76
C VAL A 19 -0.72 6.22 -17.88
N GLU A 20 -1.33 6.48 -19.04
CA GLU A 20 -0.66 7.11 -20.19
C GLU A 20 -1.27 8.48 -20.48
N PRO A 21 -0.72 9.57 -19.94
CA PRO A 21 -1.15 10.94 -20.26
C PRO A 21 -0.94 11.26 -21.73
N GLU A 22 -1.72 12.21 -22.27
CA GLU A 22 -1.56 12.68 -23.66
C GLU A 22 -0.18 13.31 -23.92
N SER A 23 0.44 13.88 -22.87
CA SER A 23 1.79 14.43 -22.94
C SER A 23 2.88 13.35 -23.06
N GLY A 24 2.55 12.09 -22.78
CA GLY A 24 3.48 10.97 -22.67
C GLY A 24 4.30 10.95 -21.37
N TRP A 25 4.16 11.96 -20.51
CA TRP A 25 5.00 12.14 -19.33
C TRP A 25 4.17 12.28 -18.04
N LYS A 26 4.60 11.60 -16.98
CA LYS A 26 3.98 11.66 -15.65
C LYS A 26 5.01 11.71 -14.53
N VAL A 27 4.60 12.28 -13.39
CA VAL A 27 5.35 12.23 -12.13
C VAL A 27 4.84 11.05 -11.31
N LEU A 28 5.73 10.24 -10.76
CA LEU A 28 5.39 9.15 -9.84
C LEU A 28 5.61 9.60 -8.39
N LEU A 29 4.55 9.58 -7.59
CA LEU A 29 4.56 9.95 -6.18
C LEU A 29 4.48 8.70 -5.33
N VAL A 30 5.44 8.55 -4.44
CA VAL A 30 5.56 7.42 -3.52
C VAL A 30 5.65 7.90 -2.08
N ASP A 31 5.31 7.03 -1.13
CA ASP A 31 5.57 7.23 0.29
C ASP A 31 6.64 6.27 0.79
N HIS A 32 6.97 6.34 2.09
CA HIS A 32 8.00 5.49 2.68
C HIS A 32 7.78 3.98 2.44
N THR A 33 6.53 3.50 2.46
CA THR A 33 6.24 2.08 2.29
C THR A 33 6.22 1.70 0.81
N SER A 34 5.57 2.49 -0.03
CA SER A 34 5.43 2.18 -1.46
C SER A 34 6.77 2.26 -2.22
N VAL A 35 7.68 3.17 -1.84
CA VAL A 35 9.03 3.23 -2.43
C VAL A 35 9.84 1.96 -2.13
N ARG A 36 9.66 1.37 -0.94
CA ARG A 36 10.36 0.13 -0.56
C ARG A 36 9.82 -1.08 -1.30
N ILE A 37 8.51 -1.14 -1.48
CA ILE A 37 7.85 -2.14 -2.31
C ILE A 37 8.37 -2.07 -3.75
N MET A 38 8.38 -0.86 -4.32
CA MET A 38 8.82 -0.64 -5.70
C MET A 38 10.31 -0.95 -5.89
N SER A 39 11.18 -0.45 -5.02
CA SER A 39 12.63 -0.67 -5.12
C SER A 39 13.05 -2.13 -4.92
N ALA A 40 12.22 -2.96 -4.28
CA ALA A 40 12.47 -4.39 -4.14
C ALA A 40 12.21 -5.20 -5.42
N ALA A 41 11.37 -4.69 -6.33
CA ALA A 41 10.91 -5.42 -7.52
C ALA A 41 11.33 -4.75 -8.84
N CYS A 42 11.39 -3.42 -8.89
CA CYS A 42 11.61 -2.62 -10.08
C CYS A 42 12.95 -1.87 -10.00
N ARG A 43 13.65 -1.79 -11.14
CA ARG A 43 14.79 -0.86 -11.29
C ARG A 43 14.29 0.49 -11.78
N MET A 44 15.02 1.56 -11.46
CA MET A 44 14.66 2.92 -11.92
C MET A 44 14.48 2.99 -13.44
N PHE A 45 15.35 2.31 -14.19
CA PHE A 45 15.27 2.20 -15.65
C PHE A 45 13.91 1.65 -16.13
N ASP A 46 13.40 0.59 -15.47
CA ASP A 46 12.12 -0.02 -15.84
C ASP A 46 10.96 0.99 -15.68
N VAL A 47 11.05 1.90 -14.70
CA VAL A 47 10.03 2.92 -14.42
C VAL A 47 10.13 4.08 -15.42
N THR A 48 11.34 4.56 -15.70
CA THR A 48 11.56 5.71 -16.59
C THR A 48 11.27 5.41 -18.05
N GLU A 49 11.44 4.16 -18.50
CA GLU A 49 11.08 3.74 -19.86
C GLU A 49 9.58 3.86 -20.16
N GLU A 50 8.74 3.84 -19.12
CA GLU A 50 7.28 3.89 -19.25
C GLU A 50 6.71 5.30 -19.04
N GLY A 51 7.49 6.33 -19.38
CA GLY A 51 7.05 7.74 -19.37
C GLY A 51 7.03 8.40 -17.99
N VAL A 52 7.66 7.81 -16.98
CA VAL A 52 7.86 8.47 -15.67
C VAL A 52 9.11 9.34 -15.72
N THR A 53 8.94 10.66 -15.62
CA THR A 53 10.07 11.61 -15.66
C THR A 53 10.75 11.77 -14.30
N LEU A 54 9.96 11.71 -13.23
CA LEU A 54 10.43 11.95 -11.88
C LEU A 54 9.70 11.05 -10.88
N VAL A 55 10.44 10.57 -9.90
CA VAL A 55 9.92 9.86 -8.74
C VAL A 55 10.15 10.73 -7.51
N GLU A 56 9.09 11.19 -6.84
CA GLU A 56 9.18 12.03 -5.65
C GLU A 56 8.51 11.39 -4.44
N ASN A 57 9.01 11.71 -3.24
CA ASN A 57 8.36 11.35 -1.99
C ASN A 57 7.26 12.37 -1.65
N ILE A 58 6.04 11.90 -1.44
CA ILE A 58 4.88 12.73 -1.08
C ILE A 58 5.04 13.45 0.27
N GLU A 59 5.85 12.88 1.18
CA GLU A 59 6.11 13.42 2.52
C GLU A 59 7.04 14.65 2.51
N ILE A 60 7.76 14.86 1.41
CA ILE A 60 8.72 15.96 1.25
C ILE A 60 8.07 17.10 0.46
N SER A 61 8.45 18.34 0.75
CA SER A 61 8.02 19.50 -0.02
C SER A 61 8.58 19.44 -1.44
N ARG A 62 7.69 19.50 -2.42
CA ARG A 62 7.98 19.34 -3.86
C ARG A 62 7.74 20.66 -4.61
N GLN A 63 8.21 20.75 -5.86
CA GLN A 63 7.93 21.90 -6.74
C GLN A 63 6.64 21.68 -7.54
N PRO A 64 5.73 22.66 -7.63
CA PRO A 64 4.51 22.52 -8.45
C PRO A 64 4.83 22.30 -9.92
N MET A 65 4.15 21.33 -10.54
CA MET A 65 4.25 20.98 -11.96
C MET A 65 2.84 20.87 -12.55
N PRO A 66 2.13 22.01 -12.69
CA PRO A 66 0.71 22.02 -13.08
C PRO A 66 0.47 21.55 -14.53
N ASP A 67 1.51 21.42 -15.35
CA ASP A 67 1.43 20.91 -16.73
C ASP A 67 1.61 19.38 -16.83
N MET A 68 1.86 18.71 -15.70
CA MET A 68 2.11 17.27 -15.63
C MET A 68 1.04 16.53 -14.85
N GLU A 69 0.73 15.32 -15.29
CA GLU A 69 -0.13 14.41 -14.53
C GLU A 69 0.68 13.62 -13.50
N ALA A 70 0.06 13.32 -12.36
CA ALA A 70 0.68 12.64 -11.23
C ALA A 70 0.07 11.26 -10.99
N LEU A 71 0.92 10.24 -10.99
CA LEU A 71 0.63 8.88 -10.54
C LEU A 71 1.02 8.74 -9.07
N TYR A 72 0.03 8.69 -8.18
CA TYR A 72 0.21 8.44 -6.76
C TYR A 72 0.16 6.93 -6.50
N PHE A 73 1.32 6.34 -6.22
CA PHE A 73 1.42 4.99 -5.67
C PHE A 73 1.74 5.11 -4.18
N ILE A 74 0.72 5.13 -3.33
CA ILE A 74 0.83 5.48 -1.90
C ILE A 74 0.10 4.49 -1.01
N THR A 75 0.48 4.45 0.26
CA THR A 75 -0.20 3.66 1.30
C THR A 75 -1.38 4.48 1.84
N PRO A 76 -2.54 3.84 2.14
CA PRO A 76 -3.72 4.54 2.64
C PRO A 76 -3.58 4.97 4.10
N THR A 77 -2.57 5.79 4.41
CA THR A 77 -2.37 6.40 5.72
C THR A 77 -3.04 7.78 5.78
N VAL A 78 -3.33 8.24 6.99
CA VAL A 78 -3.91 9.57 7.22
C VAL A 78 -2.98 10.66 6.67
N GLU A 79 -1.67 10.47 6.81
CA GLU A 79 -0.62 11.37 6.36
C GLU A 79 -0.55 11.41 4.82
N SER A 80 -0.45 10.26 4.16
CA SER A 80 -0.37 10.18 2.68
C SER A 80 -1.62 10.76 2.03
N VAL A 81 -2.82 10.43 2.53
CA VAL A 81 -4.08 10.98 2.01
C VAL A 81 -4.20 12.47 2.31
N LYS A 82 -3.74 12.95 3.48
CA LYS A 82 -3.71 14.39 3.78
C LYS A 82 -2.82 15.16 2.80
N GLN A 83 -1.64 14.64 2.48
CA GLN A 83 -0.75 15.29 1.52
C GLN A 83 -1.33 15.26 0.11
N LEU A 84 -1.92 14.14 -0.32
CA LEU A 84 -2.66 14.04 -1.58
C LEU A 84 -3.75 15.12 -1.67
N CYS A 85 -4.62 15.25 -0.67
CA CYS A 85 -5.64 16.30 -0.65
C CYS A 85 -5.02 17.72 -0.67
N SER A 86 -3.89 17.92 0.03
CA SER A 86 -3.21 19.22 0.11
C SER A 86 -2.55 19.64 -1.21
N ASP A 87 -2.21 18.69 -2.09
CA ASP A 87 -1.66 18.98 -3.41
C ASP A 87 -2.71 19.64 -4.34
N PHE A 88 -3.99 19.36 -4.12
CA PHE A 88 -5.09 19.86 -4.97
C PHE A 88 -6.03 20.85 -4.25
N GLY A 89 -5.90 21.02 -2.93
CA GLY A 89 -6.66 21.99 -2.14
C GLY A 89 -6.07 23.41 -2.12
N ARG A 90 -5.09 23.73 -2.97
CA ARG A 90 -4.36 25.02 -2.94
C ARG A 90 -5.08 26.11 -3.74
N GLU A 91 -6.15 26.67 -3.19
CA GLU A 91 -6.97 27.71 -3.86
C GLU A 91 -6.16 28.91 -4.39
N LYS A 92 -5.10 29.34 -3.68
CA LYS A 92 -4.32 30.53 -4.04
C LYS A 92 -3.12 30.29 -4.96
N GLN A 93 -2.61 29.06 -5.01
CA GLN A 93 -1.35 28.71 -5.70
C GLN A 93 -1.58 27.85 -6.94
N GLY A 94 -2.82 27.41 -7.18
CA GLY A 94 -3.13 26.43 -8.21
C GLY A 94 -2.78 25.01 -7.77
N PRO A 95 -3.25 24.00 -8.52
CA PRO A 95 -2.98 22.61 -8.19
C PRO A 95 -1.50 22.28 -8.36
N MET A 96 -1.03 21.28 -7.62
CA MET A 96 0.34 20.80 -7.71
C MET A 96 0.63 20.11 -9.06
N TYR A 97 -0.38 19.44 -9.63
CA TYR A 97 -0.33 18.66 -10.86
C TYR A 97 -1.63 18.86 -11.65
N ASP A 98 -1.64 18.58 -12.95
CA ASP A 98 -2.84 18.74 -13.77
C ASP A 98 -3.93 17.72 -13.40
N ALA A 99 -3.55 16.46 -13.22
CA ALA A 99 -4.46 15.37 -12.87
C ALA A 99 -3.84 14.40 -11.87
N ALA A 100 -4.70 13.67 -11.16
CA ALA A 100 -4.31 12.66 -10.18
C ALA A 100 -4.77 11.26 -10.60
N HIS A 101 -3.83 10.33 -10.60
CA HIS A 101 -4.05 8.89 -10.72
C HIS A 101 -3.64 8.21 -9.43
N VAL A 102 -4.59 7.78 -8.61
CA VAL A 102 -4.33 7.28 -7.25
C VAL A 102 -4.43 5.76 -7.20
N TYR A 103 -3.37 5.14 -6.74
CA TYR A 103 -3.23 3.70 -6.57
C TYR A 103 -2.75 3.42 -5.15
N PHE A 104 -3.64 2.86 -4.34
CA PHE A 104 -3.33 2.52 -2.96
C PHE A 104 -2.65 1.16 -2.85
N THR A 105 -1.66 1.03 -1.96
CA THR A 105 -0.98 -0.25 -1.69
C THR A 105 -1.92 -1.27 -1.05
N SER A 106 -2.93 -0.85 -0.29
CA SER A 106 -3.93 -1.72 0.35
C SER A 106 -5.30 -1.06 0.41
N HIS A 107 -6.25 -1.73 1.07
CA HIS A 107 -7.62 -1.27 1.22
C HIS A 107 -7.70 0.08 1.95
N VAL A 108 -8.52 0.99 1.42
CA VAL A 108 -8.72 2.34 1.97
C VAL A 108 -9.92 2.35 2.90
N SER A 109 -9.78 2.96 4.08
CA SER A 109 -10.93 3.11 4.99
C SER A 109 -11.96 4.11 4.45
N ASP A 110 -13.24 3.91 4.80
CA ASP A 110 -14.34 4.81 4.42
C ASP A 110 -14.09 6.26 4.87
N GLU A 111 -13.44 6.45 6.02
CA GLU A 111 -13.08 7.78 6.53
C GLU A 111 -12.10 8.51 5.59
N LEU A 112 -11.08 7.80 5.09
CA LEU A 112 -10.11 8.36 4.16
C LEU A 112 -10.73 8.61 2.79
N LEU A 113 -11.58 7.69 2.30
CA LEU A 113 -12.35 7.89 1.08
C LEU A 113 -13.27 9.10 1.18
N TYR A 114 -13.93 9.29 2.33
CA TYR A 114 -14.77 10.45 2.57
C TYR A 114 -13.96 11.76 2.50
N LYS A 115 -12.77 11.78 3.09
CA LYS A 115 -11.87 12.95 3.03
C LYS A 115 -11.43 13.28 1.59
N ILE A 116 -11.14 12.26 0.78
CA ILE A 116 -10.84 12.43 -0.65
C ILE A 116 -12.06 13.03 -1.36
N LYS A 117 -13.25 12.47 -1.11
CA LYS A 117 -14.53 12.92 -1.67
C LYS A 117 -14.86 14.37 -1.33
N THR A 118 -14.55 14.85 -0.13
CA THR A 118 -14.83 16.23 0.28
C THR A 118 -13.81 17.24 -0.26
N THR A 119 -12.73 16.79 -0.91
CA THR A 119 -11.71 17.67 -1.48
C THR A 119 -12.05 17.98 -2.93
N GLU A 120 -12.83 19.03 -3.18
CA GLU A 120 -13.36 19.38 -4.52
C GLU A 120 -12.26 19.55 -5.59
N GLY A 121 -11.15 20.21 -5.23
CA GLY A 121 -10.01 20.40 -6.13
C GLY A 121 -9.35 19.08 -6.56
N LEU A 122 -9.37 18.06 -5.71
CA LEU A 122 -8.88 16.72 -6.04
C LEU A 122 -9.90 15.97 -6.89
N ILE A 123 -11.17 15.97 -6.49
CA ILE A 123 -12.23 15.22 -7.20
C ILE A 123 -12.41 15.69 -8.65
N SER A 124 -12.30 17.00 -8.90
CA SER A 124 -12.37 17.56 -10.26
C SER A 124 -11.21 17.11 -11.17
N ARG A 125 -10.10 16.64 -10.60
CA ARG A 125 -8.87 16.26 -11.30
C ARG A 125 -8.49 14.78 -11.13
N LEU A 126 -9.29 14.02 -10.38
CA LEU A 126 -9.05 12.61 -10.11
C LEU A 126 -9.50 11.76 -11.31
N LYS A 127 -8.55 11.16 -12.02
CA LYS A 127 -8.81 10.33 -13.20
C LYS A 127 -8.94 8.84 -12.87
N SER A 128 -8.19 8.35 -11.89
CA SER A 128 -8.28 6.96 -11.43
C SER A 128 -8.08 6.85 -9.92
N LEU A 129 -8.83 5.94 -9.28
CA LEU A 129 -8.62 5.55 -7.89
C LEU A 129 -8.77 4.03 -7.81
N LYS A 130 -7.69 3.34 -7.44
CA LYS A 130 -7.67 1.86 -7.35
C LYS A 130 -6.88 1.38 -6.14
N GLU A 131 -7.19 0.17 -5.71
CA GLU A 131 -6.46 -0.54 -4.66
C GLU A 131 -5.70 -1.71 -5.27
N LEU A 132 -4.41 -1.82 -4.96
CA LEU A 132 -3.53 -2.85 -5.54
C LEU A 132 -3.37 -4.08 -4.69
N ASN A 133 -3.76 -4.03 -3.40
CA ASN A 133 -3.62 -5.13 -2.45
C ASN A 133 -2.22 -5.76 -2.54
N LEU A 134 -1.22 -4.93 -2.31
CA LEU A 134 0.20 -5.23 -2.37
C LEU A 134 0.88 -4.48 -1.22
N GLU A 135 0.95 -5.11 -0.05
CA GLU A 135 1.44 -4.47 1.18
C GLU A 135 2.52 -5.30 1.90
N PHE A 136 3.40 -5.92 1.11
CA PHE A 136 4.58 -6.67 1.55
C PHE A 136 5.78 -6.37 0.65
N ILE A 137 6.98 -6.67 1.13
CA ILE A 137 8.22 -6.51 0.37
C ILE A 137 8.72 -7.88 -0.09
N SER A 138 8.93 -8.01 -1.41
CA SER A 138 9.56 -9.19 -2.01
C SER A 138 11.08 -9.17 -1.83
N LEU A 139 11.56 -9.78 -0.75
CA LEU A 139 13.00 -9.86 -0.45
C LEU A 139 13.74 -10.71 -1.47
N GLU A 140 13.17 -11.83 -1.93
CA GLU A 140 13.75 -12.72 -2.94
C GLU A 140 12.65 -13.33 -3.81
N SER A 141 13.00 -14.25 -4.71
CA SER A 141 12.02 -14.97 -5.53
C SER A 141 11.03 -15.80 -4.71
N ARG A 142 11.39 -16.18 -3.48
CA ARG A 142 10.59 -17.04 -2.58
C ARG A 142 10.59 -16.56 -1.12
N ALA A 143 11.04 -15.34 -0.86
CA ALA A 143 11.10 -14.75 0.48
C ALA A 143 10.45 -13.36 0.48
N PHE A 144 9.72 -13.05 1.53
CA PHE A 144 9.05 -11.77 1.72
C PHE A 144 9.13 -11.30 3.17
N THR A 145 8.86 -10.02 3.38
CA THR A 145 8.65 -9.44 4.71
C THR A 145 7.42 -8.53 4.72
N LEU A 146 6.70 -8.50 5.84
CA LEU A 146 5.55 -7.62 6.06
C LEU A 146 5.95 -6.22 6.54
N GLU A 147 7.22 -6.06 6.90
CA GLU A 147 7.80 -4.80 7.40
C GLU A 147 7.02 -4.21 8.60
N LEU A 148 6.85 -5.02 9.64
CA LEU A 148 6.21 -4.62 10.89
C LEU A 148 7.26 -4.67 12.03
N PRO A 149 8.12 -3.66 12.20
CA PRO A 149 9.22 -3.70 13.18
C PRO A 149 8.70 -3.85 14.62
N ASP A 150 7.57 -3.25 14.94
CA ASP A 150 6.98 -3.29 16.27
C ASP A 150 6.16 -4.55 16.55
N ALA A 151 5.98 -5.44 15.56
CA ALA A 151 5.14 -6.63 15.71
C ALA A 151 5.64 -7.54 16.84
N PHE A 152 6.96 -7.72 16.92
CA PHE A 152 7.58 -8.55 17.96
C PHE A 152 7.24 -8.05 19.36
N HIS A 153 7.38 -6.74 19.59
CA HIS A 153 7.07 -6.14 20.88
C HIS A 153 5.56 -6.24 21.20
N HIS A 154 4.69 -5.94 20.25
CA HIS A 154 3.24 -5.96 20.47
C HIS A 154 2.70 -7.38 20.74
N ILE A 155 3.30 -8.42 20.14
CA ILE A 155 2.82 -9.80 20.29
C ILE A 155 3.33 -10.47 21.57
N TYR A 156 4.59 -10.22 21.94
CA TYR A 156 5.28 -10.98 22.99
C TYR A 156 5.54 -10.21 24.28
N SER A 157 5.30 -8.90 24.34
CA SER A 157 5.54 -8.11 25.55
C SER A 157 4.52 -8.45 26.67
N PRO A 158 4.98 -8.73 27.91
CA PRO A 158 4.12 -9.17 29.02
C PRO A 158 3.28 -8.06 29.68
N SER A 159 3.48 -6.79 29.32
CA SER A 159 2.88 -5.62 29.98
C SER A 159 1.51 -5.23 29.41
N ALA A 160 0.42 -5.96 29.72
CA ALA A 160 -0.80 -5.84 28.91
C ALA A 160 -2.20 -5.85 29.60
N PRO A 161 -2.48 -5.11 30.69
CA PRO A 161 -3.87 -4.70 30.93
C PRO A 161 -4.35 -3.68 29.87
N ILE A 162 -3.42 -2.89 29.29
CA ILE A 162 -3.67 -1.88 28.23
C ILE A 162 -3.24 -2.42 26.84
N GLY A 163 -2.64 -3.61 26.79
CA GLY A 163 -1.98 -4.17 25.59
C GLY A 163 -2.83 -5.14 24.74
N ALA A 164 -3.97 -5.63 25.26
CA ALA A 164 -4.83 -6.58 24.52
C ALA A 164 -5.29 -6.01 23.17
N ASN A 165 -5.76 -4.75 23.16
CA ASN A 165 -6.20 -4.08 21.94
C ASN A 165 -5.06 -3.89 20.94
N ARG A 166 -3.85 -3.53 21.41
CA ARG A 166 -2.68 -3.33 20.52
C ARG A 166 -2.19 -4.63 19.92
N LYS A 167 -2.27 -5.73 20.67
CA LYS A 167 -1.91 -7.06 20.19
C LYS A 167 -2.87 -7.52 19.09
N GLN A 168 -4.18 -7.43 19.35
CA GLN A 168 -5.22 -7.77 18.37
C GLN A 168 -5.12 -6.91 17.10
N GLU A 169 -4.85 -5.61 17.25
CA GLU A 169 -4.62 -4.70 16.12
C GLU A 169 -3.41 -5.14 15.28
N MET A 170 -2.31 -5.51 15.94
CA MET A 170 -1.13 -6.03 15.24
C MET A 170 -1.42 -7.34 14.51
N GLU A 171 -2.20 -8.24 15.11
CA GLU A 171 -2.61 -9.51 14.49
C GLU A 171 -3.48 -9.30 13.26
N ARG A 172 -4.43 -8.35 13.30
CA ARG A 172 -5.21 -7.91 12.14
C ARG A 172 -4.32 -7.38 11.02
N ARG A 173 -3.41 -6.46 11.34
CA ARG A 173 -2.46 -5.91 10.35
C ARG A 173 -1.58 -6.99 9.71
N ILE A 174 -1.17 -8.01 10.47
CA ILE A 174 -0.43 -9.15 9.92
C ILE A 174 -1.31 -9.94 8.96
N ALA A 175 -2.55 -10.25 9.36
CA ALA A 175 -3.50 -10.99 8.53
C ALA A 175 -3.79 -10.26 7.22
N ASP A 176 -4.10 -8.95 7.27
CA ASP A 176 -4.38 -8.13 6.09
C ASP A 176 -3.21 -8.15 5.09
N LYS A 177 -1.97 -7.98 5.57
CA LYS A 177 -0.80 -8.05 4.70
C LYS A 177 -0.57 -9.45 4.14
N LEU A 178 -0.83 -10.51 4.91
CA LEU A 178 -0.76 -11.88 4.39
C LEU A 178 -1.82 -12.16 3.31
N LEU A 179 -3.00 -11.55 3.42
CA LEU A 179 -4.04 -11.62 2.38
C LEU A 179 -3.54 -10.97 1.09
N THR A 180 -2.92 -9.78 1.16
CA THR A 180 -2.35 -9.12 -0.04
C THR A 180 -1.33 -10.01 -0.78
N LEU A 181 -0.54 -10.79 -0.04
CA LEU A 181 0.39 -11.77 -0.61
C LEU A 181 -0.37 -12.90 -1.33
N CYS A 182 -1.40 -13.47 -0.70
CA CYS A 182 -2.19 -14.56 -1.29
C CYS A 182 -2.89 -14.10 -2.58
N VAL A 183 -3.46 -12.89 -2.56
CA VAL A 183 -4.05 -12.23 -3.74
C VAL A 183 -3.01 -12.02 -4.84
N THR A 184 -1.81 -11.56 -4.49
CA THR A 184 -0.73 -11.34 -5.47
C THR A 184 -0.24 -12.66 -6.09
N LEU A 185 -0.25 -13.75 -5.33
CA LEU A 185 0.07 -15.09 -5.82
C LEU A 185 -1.07 -15.73 -6.62
N GLY A 186 -2.30 -15.21 -6.52
CA GLY A 186 -3.50 -15.83 -7.08
C GLY A 186 -3.81 -17.19 -6.45
N GLN A 187 -3.49 -17.37 -5.17
CA GLN A 187 -3.63 -18.64 -4.46
C GLN A 187 -4.57 -18.49 -3.26
N ARG A 188 -5.38 -19.53 -3.04
CA ARG A 188 -6.22 -19.69 -1.85
C ARG A 188 -5.75 -20.92 -1.05
N PRO A 189 -4.72 -20.78 -0.19
CA PRO A 189 -4.17 -21.91 0.54
C PRO A 189 -5.10 -22.36 1.68
N ALA A 190 -5.00 -23.62 2.09
CA ALA A 190 -5.62 -24.09 3.33
C ALA A 190 -4.83 -23.53 4.54
N VAL A 191 -5.47 -22.69 5.36
CA VAL A 191 -4.78 -22.01 6.47
C VAL A 191 -4.57 -22.99 7.63
N ARG A 192 -3.34 -23.02 8.16
CA ARG A 192 -2.95 -23.88 9.29
C ARG A 192 -2.05 -23.09 10.24
N TYR A 193 -2.15 -23.41 11.54
CA TYR A 193 -1.31 -22.82 12.57
C TYR A 193 -0.74 -23.90 13.50
N LYS A 194 0.31 -23.54 14.25
CA LYS A 194 0.90 -24.42 15.25
C LYS A 194 0.09 -24.33 16.54
N LYS A 195 -0.58 -25.41 16.94
CA LYS A 195 -1.32 -25.46 18.22
C LYS A 195 -0.35 -25.20 19.39
N PRO A 196 -0.73 -24.38 20.40
CA PRO A 196 0.12 -24.14 21.55
C PRO A 196 0.30 -25.41 22.39
N MET A 197 1.47 -25.55 23.03
CA MET A 197 1.78 -26.71 23.89
C MET A 197 0.93 -26.78 25.16
N ARG A 198 0.36 -25.65 25.61
CA ARG A 198 -0.50 -25.57 26.80
C ARG A 198 -1.91 -25.19 26.39
N GLU A 199 -2.89 -26.01 26.78
CA GLU A 199 -4.30 -25.70 26.51
C GLU A 199 -4.78 -24.52 27.37
N GLY A 200 -5.61 -23.64 26.80
CA GLY A 200 -6.20 -22.49 27.48
C GLY A 200 -5.42 -21.16 27.40
N TYR A 201 -4.29 -21.11 26.69
CA TYR A 201 -3.57 -19.86 26.44
C TYR A 201 -3.98 -19.21 25.11
N TYR A 202 -4.13 -17.89 25.11
CA TYR A 202 -4.30 -17.10 23.89
C TYR A 202 -3.08 -17.26 22.99
N ASP A 203 -3.30 -17.67 21.74
CA ASP A 203 -2.25 -17.86 20.75
C ASP A 203 -2.47 -16.96 19.53
N SER A 204 -1.52 -16.06 19.32
CA SER A 204 -1.48 -15.17 18.16
C SER A 204 -1.47 -15.92 16.84
N ALA A 205 -0.87 -17.11 16.79
CA ALA A 205 -0.85 -17.92 15.57
C ALA A 205 -2.25 -18.41 15.20
N GLN A 206 -3.06 -18.77 16.20
CA GLN A 206 -4.45 -19.17 15.99
C GLN A 206 -5.30 -17.99 15.53
N GLU A 207 -5.15 -16.83 16.18
CA GLU A 207 -5.95 -15.65 15.85
C GLU A 207 -5.63 -15.12 14.44
N VAL A 208 -4.35 -14.99 14.10
CA VAL A 208 -3.93 -14.58 12.74
C VAL A 208 -4.43 -15.57 11.70
N ALA A 209 -4.35 -16.88 11.95
CA ALA A 209 -4.86 -17.88 11.02
C ALA A 209 -6.37 -17.75 10.79
N LYS A 210 -7.13 -17.51 11.85
CA LYS A 210 -8.58 -17.28 11.76
C LYS A 210 -8.88 -16.01 10.94
N LEU A 211 -8.20 -14.91 11.22
CA LEU A 211 -8.39 -13.65 10.49
C LEU A 211 -8.03 -13.77 9.00
N VAL A 212 -6.98 -14.53 8.67
CA VAL A 212 -6.61 -14.81 7.27
C VAL A 212 -7.67 -15.68 6.59
N GLU A 213 -8.18 -16.72 7.25
CA GLU A 213 -9.26 -17.57 6.68
C GLU A 213 -10.52 -16.73 6.41
N GLU A 214 -10.95 -15.93 7.39
CA GLU A 214 -12.12 -15.03 7.26
C GLU A 214 -11.93 -14.00 6.13
N GLY A 215 -10.72 -13.43 6.01
CA GLY A 215 -10.41 -12.49 4.94
C GLY A 215 -10.39 -13.13 3.55
N MET A 216 -9.96 -14.39 3.42
CA MET A 216 -10.01 -15.13 2.15
C MET A 216 -11.42 -15.43 1.65
N ASP A 217 -12.42 -15.44 2.54
CA ASP A 217 -13.83 -15.57 2.14
C ASP A 217 -14.42 -14.27 1.58
N SER A 218 -13.78 -13.14 1.86
CA SER A 218 -14.23 -11.80 1.46
C SER A 218 -13.61 -11.25 0.17
N VAL A 219 -12.59 -11.93 -0.36
CA VAL A 219 -11.84 -11.55 -1.58
C VAL A 219 -12.12 -12.53 -2.72
#